data_AF-A0A4S9KW90-F1
#
_entry.id   AF-A0A4S9KW90-F1
#
_cell.length_a   1.000
_cell.length_b   1.000
_cell.length_c   1.000
_cell.angle_alpha   90.00
_cell.angle_beta   90.00
_cell.angle_gamma   90.00
#
_symmetry.space_group_name_H-M   'P 1'
#
loop_
_entity.id
_entity.type
_entity.pdbx_description
1 polymer ?
#
loop_
_entity_poly.entity_id
_entity_poly.type
_entity_poly.pdbx_seq_one_letter_code
_entity_poly.pdbx_strand_id
1 'polypeptide(L)'
;MDLPPPPHHYQQSPYTSMRVDTPLSEIPPAINSDPSLDAALDSFTASELRQLLRLAVKKDPSFVSDITSAHVHKASHTTSKATNFVHYSNSVWHTLNAKQHLDPNKARQHAEKAVHSVASDIAAVATQTSRESSLITKRNALETLRKIGRSICLASGVVGDRVKEVLGLDRMFVDAVVRVAASFTEDDRRTLWAGGSGTEVVKRLEQLDELRSCYRIFNGFDMVLKSLKREDELNGSVYC
;
A
#
# COMPACT_ATOMS: atom_id res chain seq x y z
N MET A 1 -82.90 -57.71 10.27
CA MET A 1 -82.40 -56.34 10.53
C MET A 1 -80.90 -56.40 10.26
N ASP A 2 -80.33 -56.04 9.11
CA ASP A 2 -80.82 -55.48 7.86
C ASP A 2 -79.84 -55.82 6.73
N LEU A 3 -80.35 -55.79 5.51
CA LEU A 3 -79.84 -56.34 4.24
C LEU A 3 -78.52 -55.69 3.70
N PRO A 4 -77.79 -56.37 2.80
CA PRO A 4 -76.59 -55.84 2.17
C PRO A 4 -76.91 -54.84 1.04
N PRO A 5 -75.98 -53.93 0.68
CA PRO A 5 -76.19 -53.04 -0.46
C PRO A 5 -76.01 -53.76 -1.81
N PRO A 6 -76.73 -53.35 -2.87
CA PRO A 6 -76.70 -54.00 -4.18
C PRO A 6 -75.56 -53.48 -5.07
N PRO A 7 -75.13 -54.23 -6.11
CA PRO A 7 -74.13 -53.78 -7.06
C PRO A 7 -74.71 -53.39 -8.44
N HIS A 8 -73.90 -52.59 -9.15
CA HIS A 8 -73.88 -52.32 -10.60
C HIS A 8 -75.02 -51.51 -11.25
N HIS A 9 -74.59 -50.44 -11.92
CA HIS A 9 -74.98 -49.93 -13.26
C HIS A 9 -74.74 -48.40 -13.29
N TYR A 10 -74.22 -47.70 -14.32
CA TYR A 10 -74.05 -47.95 -15.75
C TYR A 10 -73.02 -46.92 -16.31
N GLN A 11 -72.29 -47.33 -17.36
CA GLN A 11 -71.86 -46.56 -18.56
C GLN A 11 -70.99 -45.28 -18.39
N GLN A 12 -69.72 -45.35 -18.81
CA GLN A 12 -69.21 -45.08 -20.17
C GLN A 12 -69.22 -43.59 -20.58
N SER A 13 -68.03 -42.98 -20.60
CA SER A 13 -67.51 -42.44 -21.86
C SER A 13 -65.98 -42.41 -21.89
N PRO A 14 -65.38 -42.59 -23.07
CA PRO A 14 -63.98 -42.95 -23.24
C PRO A 14 -63.12 -41.71 -23.49
N TYR A 15 -61.80 -41.83 -23.32
CA TYR A 15 -60.79 -41.54 -24.35
C TYR A 15 -59.40 -41.65 -23.70
N THR A 16 -58.82 -42.83 -23.88
CA THR A 16 -57.43 -43.11 -24.27
C THR A 16 -56.40 -41.99 -24.05
N SER A 17 -55.34 -42.27 -23.29
CA SER A 17 -53.98 -42.47 -23.85
C SER A 17 -52.91 -42.56 -22.75
N MET A 18 -52.04 -43.57 -22.88
CA MET A 18 -50.95 -43.92 -21.97
C MET A 18 -49.81 -42.88 -21.99
N ARG A 19 -49.22 -42.59 -20.81
CA ARG A 19 -47.82 -42.18 -20.63
C ARG A 19 -47.36 -42.71 -19.27
N VAL A 20 -46.67 -43.85 -19.19
CA VAL A 20 -45.21 -44.05 -19.34
C VAL A 20 -44.43 -43.22 -18.32
N ASP A 21 -44.01 -43.91 -17.25
CA ASP A 21 -43.09 -43.44 -16.22
C ASP A 21 -41.82 -42.84 -16.85
N THR A 22 -41.51 -41.59 -16.48
CA THR A 22 -40.25 -40.92 -16.83
C THR A 22 -39.50 -40.62 -15.53
N PRO A 23 -38.20 -40.97 -15.42
CA PRO A 23 -37.44 -40.87 -14.18
C PRO A 23 -37.15 -39.42 -13.80
N LEU A 24 -37.12 -39.14 -12.49
CA LEU A 24 -36.65 -37.88 -11.92
C LEU A 24 -35.20 -37.62 -12.34
N SER A 25 -35.01 -36.60 -13.18
CA SER A 25 -33.71 -35.99 -13.40
C SER A 25 -33.62 -34.79 -12.45
N GLU A 26 -32.89 -34.94 -11.35
CA GLU A 26 -32.45 -33.82 -10.51
C GLU A 26 -31.49 -32.95 -11.34
N ILE A 27 -31.92 -31.74 -11.68
CA ILE A 27 -31.03 -30.69 -12.19
C ILE A 27 -30.74 -29.77 -11.00
N PRO A 28 -29.49 -29.66 -10.51
CA PRO A 28 -29.14 -28.66 -9.53
C PRO A 28 -29.28 -27.26 -10.16
N PRO A 29 -29.79 -26.25 -9.44
CA PRO A 29 -29.75 -24.89 -9.95
C PRO A 29 -28.29 -24.43 -9.95
N ALA A 30 -27.71 -24.27 -11.13
CA ALA A 30 -26.43 -23.61 -11.30
C ALA A 30 -26.57 -22.15 -10.83
N ILE A 31 -26.06 -21.87 -9.64
CA ILE A 31 -25.80 -20.50 -9.18
C ILE A 31 -24.59 -20.03 -10.01
N ASN A 32 -24.85 -19.51 -11.21
CA ASN A 32 -23.86 -18.77 -11.97
C ASN A 32 -23.68 -17.43 -11.30
N SER A 33 -22.78 -17.37 -10.31
CA SER A 33 -22.22 -16.11 -9.87
C SER A 33 -21.34 -15.62 -11.00
N ASP A 34 -21.82 -14.66 -11.80
CA ASP A 34 -21.01 -14.01 -12.82
C ASP A 34 -19.70 -13.51 -12.16
N PRO A 35 -18.53 -13.82 -12.74
CA PRO A 35 -17.28 -13.29 -12.21
C PRO A 35 -17.36 -11.76 -12.19
N SER A 36 -16.87 -11.15 -11.12
CA SER A 36 -16.79 -9.69 -11.06
C SER A 36 -16.01 -9.18 -12.29
N LEU A 37 -16.32 -7.96 -12.73
CA LEU A 37 -15.63 -7.36 -13.87
C LEU A 37 -14.11 -7.43 -13.71
N ASP A 38 -13.60 -7.21 -12.49
CA ASP A 38 -12.18 -7.30 -12.18
C ASP A 38 -11.62 -8.73 -12.36
N ALA A 39 -12.32 -9.75 -11.86
CA ALA A 39 -11.92 -11.15 -12.03
C ALA A 39 -11.93 -11.59 -13.51
N ALA A 40 -12.88 -11.06 -14.30
CA ALA A 40 -12.91 -11.29 -15.74
C ALA A 40 -11.76 -10.57 -16.46
N LEU A 41 -11.45 -9.33 -16.09
CA LEU A 41 -10.34 -8.56 -16.65
C LEU A 41 -8.99 -9.21 -16.37
N ASP A 42 -8.79 -9.74 -15.16
CA ASP A 42 -7.57 -10.43 -14.75
C ASP A 42 -7.35 -11.77 -15.47
N SER A 43 -8.42 -12.36 -16.01
CA SER A 43 -8.34 -13.61 -16.79
C SER A 43 -7.79 -13.44 -18.20
N PHE A 44 -7.80 -12.20 -18.74
CA PHE A 44 -7.33 -11.92 -20.10
C PHE A 44 -5.81 -11.73 -20.15
N THR A 45 -5.21 -12.21 -21.24
CA THR A 45 -3.82 -11.90 -21.56
C THR A 45 -3.66 -10.43 -21.97
N ALA A 46 -2.43 -9.91 -21.88
CA ALA A 46 -2.12 -8.55 -22.31
C ALA A 46 -2.46 -8.29 -23.79
N SER A 47 -2.36 -9.31 -24.65
CA SER A 47 -2.75 -9.26 -26.05
C SER A 47 -4.26 -9.09 -26.24
N GLU A 48 -5.06 -9.85 -25.49
CA GLU A 48 -6.53 -9.83 -25.56
C GLU A 48 -7.08 -8.50 -25.03
N LEU A 49 -6.55 -8.02 -23.88
CA LEU A 49 -6.88 -6.70 -23.34
C LEU A 49 -6.57 -5.58 -24.33
N ARG A 50 -5.42 -5.62 -25.03
CA ARG A 50 -5.09 -4.63 -26.07
C ARG A 50 -6.06 -4.70 -27.24
N GLN A 51 -6.53 -5.88 -27.60
CA GLN A 51 -7.48 -6.05 -28.70
C GLN A 51 -8.88 -5.55 -28.30
N LEU A 52 -9.34 -5.84 -27.08
CA LEU A 52 -10.57 -5.31 -26.50
C LEU A 52 -10.52 -3.78 -26.39
N LEU A 53 -9.41 -3.21 -25.92
CA LEU A 53 -9.19 -1.76 -25.87
C LEU A 53 -9.25 -1.11 -27.26
N ARG A 54 -8.66 -1.74 -28.28
CA ARG A 54 -8.76 -1.25 -29.67
C ARG A 54 -10.19 -1.29 -30.19
N LEU A 55 -10.97 -2.31 -29.83
CA LEU A 55 -12.38 -2.40 -30.20
C LEU A 55 -13.21 -1.33 -29.48
N ALA A 56 -12.96 -1.09 -28.19
CA ALA A 56 -13.59 -0.02 -27.42
C ALA A 56 -13.30 1.36 -28.03
N VAL A 57 -12.04 1.64 -28.37
CA VAL A 57 -11.61 2.87 -29.05
C VAL A 57 -12.27 3.05 -30.42
N LYS A 58 -12.44 1.98 -31.20
CA LYS A 58 -13.16 2.06 -32.49
C LYS A 58 -14.64 2.38 -32.29
N LYS A 59 -15.24 1.91 -31.21
CA LYS A 59 -16.67 2.10 -30.89
C LYS A 59 -16.93 3.47 -30.27
N ASP A 60 -16.00 3.98 -29.48
CA ASP A 60 -16.05 5.29 -28.85
C ASP A 60 -14.71 6.03 -29.04
N PRO A 61 -14.62 6.93 -30.04
CA PRO A 61 -13.42 7.71 -30.28
C PRO A 61 -13.05 8.67 -29.13
N SER A 62 -14.00 9.04 -28.26
CA SER A 62 -13.72 9.90 -27.10
C SER A 62 -12.82 9.21 -26.07
N PHE A 63 -12.90 7.88 -26.01
CA PHE A 63 -12.07 7.02 -25.17
C PHE A 63 -10.56 7.10 -25.51
N VAL A 64 -10.21 7.52 -26.73
CA VAL A 64 -8.82 7.80 -27.12
C VAL A 64 -8.25 8.94 -26.28
N SER A 65 -9.04 9.98 -26.02
CA SER A 65 -8.62 11.11 -25.20
C SER A 65 -8.31 10.64 -23.77
N ASP A 66 -9.12 9.75 -23.21
CA ASP A 66 -8.94 9.21 -21.87
C ASP A 66 -7.70 8.31 -21.77
N ILE A 67 -7.51 7.39 -22.73
CA ILE A 67 -6.32 6.54 -22.78
C ILE A 67 -5.06 7.40 -22.99
N THR A 68 -5.12 8.40 -23.86
CA THR A 68 -3.97 9.28 -24.15
C THR A 68 -3.67 10.16 -22.95
N SER A 69 -4.68 10.69 -22.28
CA SER A 69 -4.52 11.48 -21.04
C SER A 69 -3.96 10.63 -19.92
N ALA A 70 -4.46 9.40 -19.73
CA ALA A 70 -3.91 8.45 -18.76
C ALA A 70 -2.46 8.07 -19.09
N HIS A 71 -2.13 7.89 -20.37
CA HIS A 71 -0.77 7.63 -20.82
C HIS A 71 0.16 8.84 -20.59
N VAL A 72 -0.28 10.05 -20.92
CA VAL A 72 0.46 11.29 -20.68
C VAL A 72 0.66 11.52 -19.19
N HIS A 73 -0.36 11.23 -18.36
CA HIS A 73 -0.28 11.30 -16.90
C HIS A 73 0.71 10.25 -16.33
N LYS A 74 0.70 9.02 -16.88
CA LYS A 74 1.66 7.98 -16.51
C LYS A 74 3.09 8.33 -16.96
N ALA A 75 3.24 8.94 -18.12
CA ALA A 75 4.50 9.39 -18.68
C ALA A 75 5.06 10.62 -17.94
N SER A 76 4.21 11.56 -17.51
CA SER A 76 4.63 12.72 -16.70
C SER A 76 5.07 12.29 -15.30
N HIS A 77 4.43 11.28 -14.69
CA HIS A 77 4.90 10.70 -13.44
C HIS A 77 6.26 10.00 -13.55
N THR A 78 6.58 9.39 -14.70
CA THR A 78 7.89 8.76 -14.95
C THR A 78 8.96 9.75 -15.43
N THR A 79 8.59 10.90 -15.99
CA THR A 79 9.53 11.93 -16.50
C THR A 79 9.71 13.12 -15.57
N SER A 80 8.91 13.27 -14.51
CA SER A 80 9.18 14.23 -13.44
C SER A 80 10.55 13.92 -12.82
N LYS A 81 11.47 14.89 -12.93
CA LYS A 81 12.87 14.79 -12.51
C LYS A 81 12.93 14.23 -11.07
N ALA A 82 13.40 12.99 -10.92
CA ALA A 82 13.43 12.33 -9.63
C ALA A 82 14.27 13.15 -8.63
N THR A 83 13.64 13.62 -7.56
CA THR A 83 14.33 14.36 -6.50
C THR A 83 15.17 13.39 -5.69
N ASN A 84 16.44 13.74 -5.48
CA ASN A 84 17.37 12.96 -4.69
C ASN A 84 17.63 13.66 -3.35
N PHE A 85 17.37 12.94 -2.26
CA PHE A 85 17.48 13.43 -0.89
C PHE A 85 18.72 12.92 -0.14
N VAL A 86 19.64 12.22 -0.80
CA VAL A 86 20.82 11.62 -0.14
C VAL A 86 21.66 12.64 0.62
N HIS A 87 21.75 13.88 0.10
CA HIS A 87 22.49 14.96 0.72
C HIS A 87 22.00 15.28 2.14
N TYR A 88 20.70 15.16 2.43
CA TYR A 88 20.17 15.32 3.80
C TYR A 88 20.64 14.23 4.74
N SER A 89 20.64 12.95 4.31
CA SER A 89 21.17 11.88 5.16
C SER A 89 22.66 12.03 5.45
N ASN A 90 23.43 12.52 4.47
CA ASN A 90 24.85 12.80 4.66
C ASN A 90 25.07 13.98 5.60
N SER A 91 24.32 15.07 5.43
CA SER A 91 24.33 16.25 6.31
C SER A 91 24.08 15.88 7.76
N VAL A 92 23.03 15.11 8.03
CA VAL A 92 22.70 14.61 9.37
C VAL A 92 23.83 13.74 9.91
N TRP A 93 24.35 12.79 9.12
CA TRP A 93 25.43 11.93 9.56
C TRP A 93 26.69 12.74 9.93
N HIS A 94 27.08 13.73 9.11
CA HIS A 94 28.21 14.60 9.41
C HIS A 94 27.97 15.46 10.66
N THR A 95 26.76 15.98 10.83
CA THR A 95 26.37 16.79 11.99
C THR A 95 26.48 15.99 13.29
N LEU A 96 26.01 14.75 13.28
CA LEU A 96 26.03 13.86 14.44
C LEU A 96 27.42 13.31 14.76
N ASN A 97 28.28 13.13 13.75
CA ASN A 97 29.63 12.55 13.90
C ASN A 97 30.74 13.60 13.90
N ALA A 98 30.41 14.89 13.94
CA ALA A 98 31.40 15.95 14.00
C ALA A 98 32.25 15.81 15.27
N LYS A 99 33.57 15.72 15.12
CA LYS A 99 34.51 15.65 16.25
C LYS A 99 34.40 16.93 17.08
N GLN A 100 34.10 16.79 18.37
CA GLN A 100 34.02 17.92 19.28
C GLN A 100 35.29 18.02 20.13
N HIS A 101 36.09 19.05 19.87
CA HIS A 101 37.17 19.51 20.75
C HIS A 101 36.78 20.86 21.35
N LEU A 102 35.64 20.90 22.01
CA LEU A 102 35.01 22.14 22.45
C LEU A 102 34.93 22.20 23.97
N ASP A 103 35.13 23.41 24.49
CA ASP A 103 34.75 23.79 25.85
C ASP A 103 33.31 23.32 26.17
N PRO A 104 33.02 22.84 27.40
CA PRO A 104 31.70 22.31 27.76
C PRO A 104 30.52 23.25 27.43
N ASN A 105 30.69 24.57 27.57
CA ASN A 105 29.64 25.53 27.24
C ASN A 105 29.42 25.63 25.72
N LYS A 106 30.50 25.55 24.94
CA LYS A 106 30.43 25.51 23.47
C LYS A 106 29.87 24.17 22.96
N ALA A 107 30.13 23.07 23.66
CA ALA A 107 29.59 21.75 23.32
C ALA A 107 28.05 21.73 23.38
N ARG A 108 27.46 22.34 24.42
CA ARG A 108 26.00 22.47 24.53
C ARG A 108 25.41 23.33 23.42
N GLN A 109 25.98 24.51 23.15
CA GLN A 109 25.51 25.38 22.07
C GLN A 109 25.60 24.67 20.70
N HIS A 110 26.66 23.92 20.46
CA HIS A 110 26.81 23.12 19.25
C HIS A 110 25.75 22.01 19.17
N ALA A 111 25.46 21.34 20.28
CA ALA A 111 24.41 20.32 20.33
C ALA A 111 23.03 20.91 20.01
N GLU A 112 22.69 22.09 20.53
CA GLU A 112 21.46 22.80 20.16
C GLU A 112 21.41 23.13 18.67
N LYS A 113 22.52 23.62 18.10
CA LYS A 113 22.59 23.89 16.66
C LYS A 113 22.40 22.62 15.83
N ALA A 114 22.98 21.50 16.28
CA ALA A 114 22.83 20.21 15.63
C ALA A 114 21.37 19.74 15.64
N VAL A 115 20.64 19.89 16.75
CA VAL A 115 19.19 19.60 16.84
C VAL A 115 18.44 20.36 15.75
N HIS A 116 18.64 21.67 15.64
CA HIS A 116 17.96 22.51 14.65
C HIS A 116 18.31 22.09 13.22
N SER A 117 19.58 21.78 12.94
CA SER A 117 20.02 21.33 11.63
C SER A 117 19.38 20.01 11.23
N VAL A 118 19.37 19.03 12.13
CA VAL A 118 18.76 17.72 11.88
C VAL A 118 17.25 17.83 11.70
N ALA A 119 16.58 18.63 12.52
CA ALA A 119 15.15 18.92 12.39
C ALA A 119 14.82 19.56 11.04
N SER A 120 15.61 20.55 10.60
CA SER A 120 15.45 21.20 9.30
C SER A 120 15.61 20.22 8.14
N ASP A 121 16.60 19.32 8.21
CA ASP A 121 16.83 18.31 7.17
C ASP A 121 15.67 17.31 7.08
N ILE A 122 15.15 16.85 8.22
CA ILE A 122 13.96 15.98 8.29
C ILE A 122 12.75 16.68 7.66
N ALA A 123 12.48 17.92 8.07
CA ALA A 123 11.36 18.70 7.58
C ALA A 123 11.47 18.93 6.06
N ALA A 124 12.67 19.26 5.57
CA ALA A 124 12.91 19.52 4.15
C ALA A 124 12.65 18.30 3.26
N VAL A 125 13.00 17.08 3.71
CA VAL A 125 12.67 15.86 2.96
C VAL A 125 11.15 15.66 2.88
N ALA A 126 10.46 15.86 4.00
CA ALA A 126 9.01 15.66 4.07
C ALA A 126 8.21 16.72 3.31
N THR A 127 8.66 17.98 3.27
CA THR A 127 7.96 19.07 2.55
C THR A 127 8.19 19.04 1.05
N GLN A 128 9.32 18.50 0.59
CA GLN A 128 9.62 18.32 -0.84
C GLN A 128 9.04 17.03 -1.42
N THR A 129 8.27 16.28 -0.64
CA THR A 129 7.60 15.05 -1.08
C THR A 129 6.10 15.25 -0.98
N SER A 130 5.41 15.08 -2.10
CA SER A 130 3.96 15.24 -2.20
C SER A 130 3.31 14.05 -2.93
N ARG A 131 1.98 14.00 -2.95
CA ARG A 131 1.24 12.95 -3.66
C ARG A 131 1.52 12.95 -5.17
N GLU A 132 1.82 14.11 -5.73
CA GLU A 132 2.12 14.35 -7.15
C GLU A 132 3.57 13.98 -7.51
N SER A 133 4.43 13.76 -6.52
CA SER A 133 5.82 13.36 -6.73
C SER A 133 5.92 11.99 -7.42
N SER A 134 6.99 11.75 -8.17
CA SER A 134 7.25 10.42 -8.76
C SER A 134 7.41 9.34 -7.67
N LEU A 135 7.09 8.08 -8.01
CA LEU A 135 7.36 6.94 -7.15
C LEU A 135 8.84 6.86 -6.72
N ILE A 136 9.76 7.22 -7.63
CA ILE A 136 11.21 7.25 -7.35
C ILE A 136 11.51 8.31 -6.28
N THR A 137 10.95 9.51 -6.41
CA THR A 137 11.08 10.59 -5.41
C THR A 137 10.56 10.13 -4.04
N LYS A 138 9.35 9.57 -3.98
CA LYS A 138 8.74 9.11 -2.73
C LYS A 138 9.58 8.03 -2.04
N ARG A 139 10.09 7.06 -2.81
CA ARG A 139 11.00 6.03 -2.32
C ARG A 139 12.33 6.59 -1.81
N ASN A 140 12.92 7.54 -2.55
CA ASN A 140 14.16 8.20 -2.13
C ASN A 140 13.96 8.97 -0.82
N ALA A 141 12.84 9.69 -0.68
CA ALA A 141 12.51 10.40 0.54
C ALA A 141 12.39 9.45 1.74
N LEU A 142 11.65 8.34 1.57
CA LEU A 142 11.43 7.35 2.61
C LEU A 142 12.75 6.67 3.04
N GLU A 143 13.60 6.29 2.09
CA GLU A 143 14.92 5.71 2.39
C GLU A 143 15.84 6.74 3.08
N THR A 144 15.82 8.01 2.66
CA THR A 144 16.58 9.07 3.32
C THR A 144 16.12 9.28 4.76
N LEU A 145 14.81 9.37 5.02
CA LEU A 145 14.27 9.50 6.37
C LEU A 145 14.65 8.29 7.23
N ARG A 146 14.56 7.07 6.68
CA ARG A 146 15.02 5.87 7.38
C ARG A 146 16.50 5.94 7.75
N LYS A 147 17.37 6.38 6.82
CA LYS A 147 18.81 6.58 7.09
C LYS A 147 19.05 7.61 8.19
N ILE A 148 18.35 8.75 8.14
CA ILE A 148 18.40 9.79 9.18
C ILE A 148 17.99 9.21 10.54
N GLY A 149 16.86 8.51 10.62
CA GLY A 149 16.40 7.86 11.85
C GLY A 149 17.41 6.88 12.42
N ARG A 150 18.05 6.06 11.56
CA ARG A 150 19.13 5.17 11.96
C ARG A 150 20.34 5.94 12.50
N SER A 151 20.75 7.02 11.83
CA SER A 151 21.85 7.86 12.30
C SER A 151 21.57 8.48 13.67
N ILE A 152 20.33 8.95 13.91
CA ILE A 152 19.92 9.46 15.23
C ILE A 152 19.97 8.37 16.29
N CYS A 153 19.43 7.17 16.02
CA CYS A 153 19.47 6.04 16.95
C CYS A 153 20.90 5.71 17.38
N LEU A 154 21.83 5.68 16.42
CA LEU A 154 23.23 5.31 16.64
C LEU A 154 24.13 6.47 17.09
N ALA A 155 23.62 7.70 17.12
CA ALA A 155 24.39 8.86 17.54
C ALA A 155 24.84 8.71 18.99
N SER A 156 26.01 9.23 19.33
CA SER A 156 26.55 9.19 20.68
C SER A 156 27.30 10.49 21.01
N GLY A 157 27.61 10.69 22.29
CA GLY A 157 28.23 11.91 22.78
C GLY A 157 27.23 13.06 22.91
N VAL A 158 27.72 14.23 23.34
CA VAL A 158 26.88 15.38 23.73
C VAL A 158 25.87 15.77 22.65
N VAL A 159 26.26 15.74 21.38
CA VAL A 159 25.36 16.02 20.26
C VAL A 159 24.32 14.92 20.09
N GLY A 160 24.76 13.65 20.04
CA GLY A 160 23.86 12.52 19.85
C GLY A 160 22.83 12.40 20.96
N ASP A 161 23.26 12.54 22.21
CA ASP A 161 22.40 12.48 23.39
C ASP A 161 21.34 13.59 23.36
N ARG A 162 21.76 14.82 23.04
CA ARG A 162 20.84 15.96 22.93
C ARG A 162 19.85 15.80 21.76
N VAL A 163 20.30 15.30 20.61
CA VAL A 163 19.42 15.05 19.46
C VAL A 163 18.39 13.97 19.78
N LYS A 164 18.77 12.90 20.48
CA LYS A 164 17.82 11.86 20.92
C LYS A 164 16.83 12.40 21.94
N GLU A 165 17.30 13.22 22.89
CA GLU A 165 16.44 13.81 23.91
C GLU A 165 15.36 14.71 23.27
N VAL A 166 15.76 15.59 22.34
CA VAL A 166 14.82 16.55 21.73
C VAL A 166 14.01 15.90 20.61
N LEU A 167 14.67 15.36 19.59
CA LEU A 167 13.98 14.85 18.38
C LEU A 167 13.48 13.42 18.53
N GLY A 168 14.09 12.64 19.43
CA GLY A 168 13.67 11.26 19.67
C GLY A 168 12.38 11.15 20.48
N LEU A 169 12.08 12.14 21.31
CA LEU A 169 10.81 12.22 22.05
C LEU A 169 9.73 13.00 21.29
N ASP A 170 10.14 13.89 20.38
CA ASP A 170 9.25 14.61 19.47
C ASP A 170 8.63 13.64 18.43
N ARG A 171 7.42 13.96 17.99
CA ARG A 171 6.74 13.29 16.88
C ARG A 171 7.23 13.75 15.52
N MET A 172 7.97 14.85 15.41
CA MET A 172 8.44 15.43 14.14
C MET A 172 9.02 14.39 13.17
N PHE A 173 9.92 13.51 13.65
CA PHE A 173 10.51 12.49 12.81
C PHE A 173 9.45 11.48 12.31
N VAL A 174 8.62 10.98 13.22
CA VAL A 174 7.57 10.00 12.89
C VAL A 174 6.55 10.63 11.94
N ASP A 175 6.09 11.86 12.21
CA ASP A 175 5.16 12.61 11.38
C ASP A 175 5.72 12.86 9.97
N ALA A 176 7.02 13.14 9.86
CA ALA A 176 7.70 13.25 8.57
C ALA A 176 7.66 11.92 7.79
N VAL A 177 7.95 10.80 8.45
CA VAL A 177 7.91 9.47 7.81
C VAL A 177 6.48 9.11 7.42
N VAL A 178 5.49 9.33 8.31
CA VAL A 178 4.07 9.09 8.03
C VAL A 178 3.59 9.94 6.87
N ARG A 179 3.96 11.23 6.81
CA ARG A 179 3.62 12.11 5.70
C ARG A 179 4.15 11.58 4.36
N VAL A 180 5.40 11.15 4.32
CA VAL A 180 5.99 10.57 3.11
C VAL A 180 5.29 9.26 2.75
N ALA A 181 5.01 8.38 3.71
CA ALA A 181 4.28 7.14 3.49
C ALA A 181 2.86 7.38 2.94
N ALA A 182 2.14 8.35 3.51
CA ALA A 182 0.80 8.74 3.08
C ALA A 182 0.77 9.38 1.68
N SER A 183 1.91 9.84 1.15
CA SER A 183 1.99 10.37 -0.21
C SER A 183 1.90 9.30 -1.30
N PHE A 184 2.13 8.02 -0.96
CA PHE A 184 1.99 6.90 -1.89
C PHE A 184 0.52 6.71 -2.25
N THR A 185 0.22 6.67 -3.55
CA THR A 185 -1.09 6.28 -4.07
C THR A 185 -1.26 4.76 -4.06
N GLU A 186 -2.46 4.26 -4.33
CA GLU A 186 -2.66 2.81 -4.52
C GLU A 186 -1.84 2.27 -5.70
N ASP A 187 -1.71 3.04 -6.79
CA ASP A 187 -0.88 2.65 -7.94
C ASP A 187 0.61 2.59 -7.58
N ASP A 188 1.07 3.54 -6.76
CA ASP A 188 2.43 3.52 -6.23
C ASP A 188 2.67 2.28 -5.37
N ARG A 189 1.74 1.96 -4.46
CA ARG A 189 1.79 0.75 -3.62
C ARG A 189 1.81 -0.50 -4.50
N ARG A 190 0.86 -0.65 -5.43
CA ARG A 190 0.82 -1.80 -6.36
C ARG A 190 2.12 -1.96 -7.13
N THR A 191 2.67 -0.87 -7.67
CA THR A 191 3.95 -0.89 -8.41
C THR A 191 5.12 -1.24 -7.50
N LEU A 192 5.15 -0.70 -6.29
CA LEU A 192 6.17 -0.96 -5.28
C LEU A 192 6.21 -2.46 -4.92
N TRP A 193 5.04 -3.08 -4.74
CA TRP A 193 4.89 -4.51 -4.42
C TRP A 193 5.16 -5.42 -5.62
N ALA A 194 4.65 -5.09 -6.82
CA ALA A 194 4.85 -5.88 -8.03
C ALA A 194 6.33 -6.02 -8.43
N GLY A 195 7.14 -4.98 -8.18
CA GLY A 195 8.58 -5.01 -8.45
C GLY A 195 9.42 -5.73 -7.39
N GLY A 196 8.81 -6.35 -6.37
CA GLY A 196 9.52 -7.00 -5.26
C GLY A 196 10.34 -6.02 -4.39
N SER A 197 10.23 -4.72 -4.61
CA SER A 197 11.01 -3.72 -3.90
C SER A 197 10.30 -3.18 -2.66
N GLY A 198 8.98 -3.33 -2.56
CA GLY A 198 8.20 -2.97 -1.37
C GLY A 198 8.59 -3.78 -0.16
N THR A 199 8.86 -5.08 -0.33
CA THR A 199 9.34 -5.97 0.73
C THR A 199 10.66 -5.45 1.32
N GLU A 200 11.60 -5.01 0.48
CA GLU A 200 12.90 -4.50 0.96
C GLU A 200 12.76 -3.15 1.68
N VAL A 201 11.91 -2.26 1.19
CA VAL A 201 11.66 -0.96 1.86
C VAL A 201 11.00 -1.19 3.23
N VAL A 202 9.98 -2.04 3.29
CA VAL A 202 9.28 -2.38 4.54
C VAL A 202 10.23 -3.06 5.52
N LYS A 203 11.00 -4.06 5.08
CA LYS A 203 12.00 -4.75 5.91
C LYS A 203 13.01 -3.79 6.52
N ARG A 204 13.48 -2.79 5.77
CA ARG A 204 14.41 -1.78 6.28
C ARG A 204 13.77 -0.81 7.27
N LEU A 205 12.47 -0.53 7.12
CA LEU A 205 11.71 0.23 8.10
C LEU A 205 11.45 -0.58 9.38
N GLU A 206 11.18 -1.88 9.26
CA GLU A 206 11.09 -2.81 10.41
C GLU A 206 12.39 -2.87 11.19
N GLN A 207 13.54 -2.96 10.50
CA GLN A 207 14.85 -2.85 11.15
C GLN A 207 15.06 -1.53 11.90
N LEU A 208 14.51 -0.43 11.39
CA LEU A 208 14.54 0.84 12.11
C LEU A 208 13.59 0.81 13.32
N ASP A 209 12.44 0.17 13.20
CA ASP A 209 11.46 -0.03 14.29
C ASP A 209 12.03 -0.84 15.47
N GLU A 210 12.78 -1.89 15.17
CA GLU A 210 13.53 -2.65 16.15
C GLU A 210 14.60 -1.78 16.82
N LEU A 211 15.39 -1.06 16.02
CA LEU A 211 16.47 -0.23 16.52
C LEU A 211 15.99 0.90 17.41
N ARG A 212 14.95 1.65 16.99
CA ARG A 212 14.39 2.75 17.78
C ARG A 212 13.83 2.27 19.11
N SER A 213 13.33 1.03 19.18
CA SER A 213 12.83 0.41 20.41
C SER A 213 13.96 0.16 21.42
N CYS A 214 15.15 -0.24 20.97
CA CYS A 214 16.34 -0.36 21.84
C CYS A 214 16.73 0.98 22.48
N TYR A 215 16.54 2.09 21.76
CA TYR A 215 16.86 3.44 22.25
C TYR A 215 15.67 4.17 22.88
N ARG A 216 14.47 3.59 22.83
CA ARG A 216 13.20 4.17 23.34
C ARG A 216 12.89 5.57 22.79
N ILE A 217 13.16 5.75 21.49
CA ILE A 217 12.86 6.98 20.76
C ILE A 217 11.89 6.71 19.60
N PHE A 218 11.33 7.76 19.01
CA PHE A 218 10.40 7.72 17.87
C PHE A 218 9.14 6.88 18.14
N ASN A 219 8.45 7.19 19.24
CA ASN A 219 7.19 6.54 19.60
C ASN A 219 6.12 6.76 18.51
N GLY A 220 5.35 5.72 18.18
CA GLY A 220 4.31 5.75 17.14
C GLY A 220 4.79 5.37 15.73
N PHE A 221 6.03 4.91 15.58
CA PHE A 221 6.57 4.46 14.29
C PHE A 221 5.81 3.25 13.70
N ASP A 222 5.06 2.49 14.50
CA ASP A 222 4.20 1.40 14.03
C ASP A 222 3.14 1.86 13.01
N MET A 223 2.71 3.13 13.09
CA MET A 223 1.78 3.73 12.13
C MET A 223 2.36 3.80 10.71
N VAL A 224 3.68 3.98 10.58
CA VAL A 224 4.37 4.02 9.28
C VAL A 224 4.23 2.67 8.60
N LEU A 225 4.49 1.58 9.33
CA LEU A 225 4.42 0.22 8.80
C LEU A 225 2.99 -0.13 8.38
N LYS A 226 1.99 0.23 9.19
CA LYS A 226 0.57 0.05 8.84
C LYS A 226 0.17 0.76 7.56
N SER A 227 0.73 1.95 7.31
CA SER A 227 0.40 2.76 6.12
C SER A 227 1.02 2.24 4.82
N LEU A 228 2.06 1.39 4.91
CA LEU A 228 2.79 0.86 3.76
C LEU A 228 2.49 -0.61 3.48
N LYS A 229 2.03 -1.37 4.48
CA LYS A 229 1.66 -2.78 4.34
C LYS A 229 0.50 -2.94 3.34
N ARG A 230 0.54 -4.05 2.62
CA ARG A 230 -0.46 -4.43 1.62
C ARG A 230 -1.77 -4.76 2.34
N GLU A 231 -2.90 -4.22 1.88
CA GLU A 231 -4.23 -4.51 2.48
C GLU A 231 -4.54 -6.01 2.50
N ASP A 232 -4.01 -6.79 1.55
CA ASP A 232 -4.19 -8.24 1.46
C ASP A 232 -3.59 -9.01 2.66
N GLU A 233 -2.65 -8.43 3.42
CA GLU A 233 -2.13 -9.05 4.66
C GLU A 233 -3.02 -8.78 5.90
N LEU A 234 -3.93 -7.80 5.85
CA LEU A 234 -4.83 -7.50 6.96
C LEU A 234 -6.02 -8.48 7.05
N ASN A 235 -6.34 -9.18 5.95
CA ASN A 235 -7.34 -10.26 5.92
C ASN A 235 -6.74 -11.66 6.11
N GLY A 236 -5.42 -11.76 6.22
CA GLY A 236 -4.71 -13.00 6.53
C GLY A 236 -4.64 -13.29 8.03
N SER A 237 -5.76 -13.22 8.75
CA SER A 237 -5.87 -13.90 10.05
C SER A 237 -5.90 -15.40 9.78
N VAL A 238 -4.72 -15.97 9.53
CA VAL A 238 -4.51 -17.40 9.71
C VAL A 238 -4.43 -17.60 11.21
N TYR A 239 -5.55 -18.00 11.79
CA TYR A 239 -5.56 -18.72 13.06
C TYR A 239 -4.58 -19.89 12.93
N CYS A 240 -3.51 -19.83 13.73
CA CYS A 240 -2.83 -21.02 14.23
C CYS A 240 -3.09 -21.07 15.74
#